data_AF-A0A9X1XXZ9-F1
#
_entry.id   AF-A0A9X1XXZ9-F1
#
_cell.length_a   1.000
_cell.length_b   1.000
_cell.length_c   1.000
_cell.angle_alpha   90.00
_cell.angle_beta   90.00
_cell.angle_gamma   90.00
#
_symmetry.space_group_name_H-M   'P 1'
#
loop_
_entity.id
_entity.type
_entity.pdbx_description
1 polymer ?
#
loop_
_entity_poly.entity_id
_entity_poly.type
_entity_poly.pdbx_seq_one_letter_code
_entity_poly.pdbx_strand_id
1 'polypeptide(L)' 'MAVNEFVHREKEEHVILLTFRAEIAGGELEITRPDEILNIAWVELNRADALMPYYPEGISSIVAKGAEVTYFDEGRI' A
#
# COMPACT_ATOMS: atom_id res chain seq x y z
N MET A 1 3.14 -1.98 8.99
CA MET A 1 2.58 -0.79 8.32
C MET A 1 3.73 0.16 8.01
N ALA A 2 3.68 0.85 6.88
CA ALA A 2 4.72 1.77 6.43
C ALA A 2 4.09 3.04 5.85
N VAL A 3 4.76 4.17 6.08
CA VAL A 3 4.42 5.49 5.55
C VAL A 3 5.63 5.96 4.77
N ASN A 4 5.44 6.27 3.49
CA ASN A 4 6.48 6.86 2.66
C ASN A 4 5.96 8.18 2.10
N GLU A 5 6.84 9.15 1.92
CA GLU A 5 6.50 10.40 1.26
C GLU A 5 7.46 10.67 0.11
N PHE A 6 6.95 11.30 -0.94
CA PHE A 6 7.79 11.85 -1.99
C PHE A 6 7.11 13.06 -2.65
N VAL A 7 7.94 13.89 -3.29
CA VAL A 7 7.46 15.05 -4.07
C VAL A 7 7.59 14.72 -5.55
N HIS A 8 6.47 14.61 -6.24
CA HIS A 8 6.42 14.40 -7.68
C HIS A 8 6.59 15.75 -8.40
N ARG A 9 7.83 16.20 -8.57
CA ARG A 9 8.16 17.55 -9.08
C ARG A 9 7.47 17.92 -10.39
N GLU A 10 7.37 16.99 -11.35
CA GLU A 10 6.74 17.26 -12.65
C GLU A 10 5.23 17.49 -12.57
N LYS A 11 4.57 16.95 -11.53
CA LYS A 11 3.14 17.12 -11.29
C LYS A 11 2.83 18.14 -10.20
N GLU A 12 3.87 18.69 -9.57
CA GLU A 12 3.76 19.58 -8.40
C GLU A 12 2.95 18.96 -7.23
N GLU A 13 3.03 17.64 -7.06
CA GLU A 13 2.29 16.90 -6.03
C GLU A 13 3.19 16.49 -4.86
N HIS A 14 2.69 16.63 -3.64
CA HIS A 14 3.27 15.98 -2.45
C HIS A 14 2.45 14.73 -2.14
N VAL A 15 3.09 13.57 -2.24
CA VAL A 15 2.42 12.27 -2.18
C VAL A 15 2.82 11.56 -0.90
N ILE A 16 1.81 11.01 -0.20
CA ILE A 16 1.99 10.12 0.93
C ILE A 16 1.45 8.74 0.53
N LEU A 17 2.28 7.70 0.66
CA LEU A 17 1.88 6.31 0.46
C LEU A 17 1.74 5.61 1.80
N LEU A 18 0.54 5.10 2.07
CA LEU A 18 0.24 4.29 3.22
C LEU A 18 0.18 2.83 2.81
N THR A 19 0.93 1.96 3.50
CA THR A 19 0.89 0.52 3.26
C THR A 19 0.65 -0.21 4.57
N PHE A 20 -0.40 -1.03 4.59
CA PHE A 20 -0.83 -1.75 5.77
C PHE A 20 -1.19 -3.19 5.42
N ARG A 21 -1.13 -4.06 6.43
CA ARG A 21 -1.58 -5.44 6.32
C ARG A 21 -3.09 -5.45 6.56
N ALA A 22 -3.81 -6.16 5.71
CA ALA A 22 -5.23 -6.40 5.85
C ALA A 22 -5.52 -7.88 5.57
N GLU A 23 -6.67 -8.35 6.03
CA GLU A 23 -7.19 -9.67 5.72
C GLU A 23 -8.59 -9.55 5.11
N ILE A 24 -8.94 -10.51 4.26
CA ILE A 24 -10.28 -10.56 3.67
C ILE A 24 -11.22 -11.15 4.72
N ALA A 25 -12.08 -10.30 5.29
CA ALA A 25 -13.10 -10.73 6.25
C ALA A 25 -14.35 -11.33 5.59
N GLY A 26 -14.53 -11.15 4.27
CA GLY A 26 -15.65 -11.65 3.48
C GLY A 26 -15.87 -10.84 2.20
N GLY A 27 -16.94 -11.16 1.46
CA GLY A 27 -17.31 -10.49 0.20
C GLY A 27 -16.80 -11.20 -1.05
N GLU A 28 -17.20 -10.69 -2.21
CA GLU A 28 -16.71 -11.15 -3.53
C GLU A 28 -15.73 -10.13 -4.11
N LEU A 29 -14.69 -10.62 -4.78
CA LEU A 29 -13.69 -9.76 -5.41
C LEU A 29 -14.29 -9.06 -6.63
N GLU A 30 -14.47 -7.75 -6.55
CA GLU A 30 -15.03 -6.94 -7.63
C GLU A 30 -14.36 -5.57 -7.70
N ILE A 31 -14.17 -5.06 -8.92
CA ILE A 31 -13.77 -3.67 -9.16
C ILE A 31 -15.05 -2.84 -9.27
N THR A 32 -15.39 -2.11 -8.20
CA THR A 32 -16.59 -1.25 -8.14
C THR A 32 -16.35 0.19 -8.61
N ARG A 33 -15.08 0.57 -8.79
CA ARG A 33 -14.66 1.92 -9.22
C ARG A 33 -13.63 1.83 -10.35
N PRO A 34 -14.04 1.46 -11.58
CA PRO A 34 -13.11 1.23 -12.68
C PRO A 34 -12.31 2.47 -13.10
N ASP A 35 -12.82 3.68 -12.83
CA ASP A 35 -12.11 4.94 -13.10
C ASP A 35 -10.98 5.21 -12.10
N GLU A 36 -11.02 4.60 -10.91
CA GLU A 36 -10.00 4.73 -9.86
C GLU A 36 -9.09 3.49 -9.77
N ILE A 37 -9.67 2.30 -9.97
CA ILE A 37 -9.03 1.00 -9.77
C ILE A 37 -8.97 0.27 -11.11
N LEU A 38 -7.78 0.25 -11.70
CA LEU A 38 -7.56 -0.38 -13.00
C LEU A 38 -7.56 -1.91 -12.95
N ASN A 39 -7.02 -2.50 -11.88
CA ASN A 39 -6.87 -3.96 -11.75
C ASN A 39 -6.71 -4.41 -10.30
N ILE A 40 -7.13 -5.63 -10.00
CA ILE A 40 -6.86 -6.34 -8.74
C ILE A 40 -6.30 -7.72 -9.06
N ALA A 41 -5.15 -8.05 -8.50
CA ALA A 41 -4.49 -9.32 -8.76
C ALA A 41 -3.77 -9.84 -7.51
N TRP A 42 -3.85 -11.16 -7.32
CA TRP A 42 -2.94 -11.87 -6.44
C TRP A 42 -1.59 -11.98 -7.14
N VAL A 43 -0.52 -11.60 -6.45
CA VAL A 43 0.84 -11.61 -6.99
C VAL A 43 1.81 -12.24 -6.01
N GLU A 44 2.83 -12.90 -6.55
CA GLU A 44 3.96 -13.38 -5.76
C GLU A 44 4.72 -12.21 -5.12
N LEU A 45 5.29 -12.42 -3.93
CA LEU A 45 5.96 -11.34 -3.17
C LEU A 45 7.13 -10.71 -3.94
N ASN A 46 7.92 -11.51 -4.66
CA ASN A 46 9.00 -11.01 -5.50
C ASN A 46 8.50 -10.12 -6.64
N ARG A 47 7.30 -10.40 -7.18
CA ARG A 47 6.65 -9.56 -8.18
C ARG A 47 6.14 -8.28 -7.56
N ALA A 48 5.61 -8.32 -6.34
CA ALA A 48 5.18 -7.14 -5.60
C ALA A 48 6.37 -6.19 -5.34
N ASP A 49 7.53 -6.72 -4.93
CA ASP A 49 8.75 -5.92 -4.74
C ASP A 49 9.13 -5.14 -6.01
N ALA A 50 9.08 -5.80 -7.18
CA ALA A 50 9.39 -5.16 -8.46
C ALA A 50 8.37 -4.08 -8.88
N LEU A 51 7.10 -4.22 -8.46
CA LEU A 51 6.05 -3.26 -8.73
C LEU A 51 6.07 -2.06 -7.76
N MET A 52 6.76 -2.20 -6.63
CA MET A 52 6.82 -1.20 -5.57
C MET A 52 8.28 -0.78 -5.30
N PRO A 53 8.97 -0.16 -6.27
CA PRO A 53 10.40 0.14 -6.19
C PRO A 53 10.74 1.21 -5.13
N TYR A 54 9.73 1.86 -4.55
CA TYR A 54 9.87 2.85 -3.50
C TYR A 54 10.08 2.24 -2.09
N TYR A 55 10.14 0.91 -1.98
CA TYR A 55 10.58 0.21 -0.76
C TYR A 55 12.01 -0.33 -0.93
N PRO A 56 13.04 0.30 -0.33
CA PRO A 56 14.44 -0.09 -0.54
C PRO A 56 14.75 -1.54 -0.14
N GLU A 57 14.09 -2.07 0.90
CA GLU A 57 14.24 -3.46 1.34
C GLU A 57 13.18 -4.41 0.75
N GLY A 58 12.33 -3.93 -0.17
CA GLY A 58 11.17 -4.65 -0.70
C GLY A 58 10.01 -4.75 0.31
N ILE A 59 8.79 -4.90 -0.20
CA ILE A 59 7.60 -5.14 0.61
C ILE A 59 7.62 -6.54 1.25
N SER A 60 8.30 -7.49 0.61
CA SER A 60 8.52 -8.85 1.14
C SER A 60 9.19 -8.83 2.52
N SER A 61 10.13 -7.91 2.76
CA SER A 61 10.77 -7.75 4.06
C SER A 61 9.79 -7.31 5.16
N ILE A 62 8.83 -6.44 4.83
CA ILE A 62 7.80 -5.95 5.76
C ILE A 62 6.84 -7.08 6.10
N VAL A 63 6.42 -7.87 5.10
CA VAL A 63 5.57 -9.05 5.29
C VAL A 63 6.28 -10.08 6.18
N ALA A 64 7.56 -10.36 5.92
CA ALA A 64 8.35 -11.33 6.69
C ALA A 64 8.59 -10.90 8.14
N LYS A 65 8.84 -9.60 8.36
CA LYS A 65 9.07 -9.05 9.71
C LYS A 65 7.81 -9.05 10.58
N GLY A 66 6.62 -9.19 9.99
CA GLY A 66 5.35 -9.08 10.71
C GLY A 66 5.19 -7.74 11.42
N ALA A 67 5.85 -6.68 10.91
CA ALA A 67 5.94 -5.40 11.60
C ALA A 67 4.58 -4.68 11.59
N GLU A 68 3.90 -4.75 12.72
CA GLU A 68 2.70 -3.99 13.01
C GLU A 68 3.14 -2.62 13.56
N VAL A 69 2.71 -1.54 12.91
CA VAL A 69 2.87 -0.20 13.48
C VAL A 69 1.49 0.20 13.99
N THR A 70 1.45 0.63 15.24
CA THR A 70 0.21 1.07 15.89
C THR A 70 -0.34 2.28 15.15
N TYR A 71 -1.54 2.14 14.57
CA TYR A 71 -2.33 3.24 14.05
C TYR A 71 -3.13 3.87 15.20
N PHE A 72 -3.06 5.18 15.35
CA PHE A 72 -3.87 5.96 16.29
C PHE A 72 -4.77 6.91 15.48
N ASP A 73 -6.09 6.73 15.57
CA ASP A 73 -7.06 7.69 15.07
C ASP A 73 -7.26 8.79 16.12
N GLU A 74 -6.77 10.00 15.87
CA GLU A 74 -6.92 11.15 16.77
C GLU A 74 -8.25 11.89 16.59
N GLY A 75 -9.15 11.41 15.72
CA GLY A 75 -10.50 11.93 15.56
C GLY A 75 -10.58 13.30 14.86
N ARG A 76 -11.74 13.96 15.01
CA ARG A 76 -12.01 15.32 14.49
C ARG A 76 -12.31 16.27 15.66
N ILE A 77 -11.71 17.45 15.61
CA ILE A 77 -11.90 18.57 16.55
C ILE A 77 -13.32 19.13 16.44
#